data_AF-A0AAN6K8X0-F1
#
_entry.id   AF-A0AAN6K8X0-F1
#
_cell.length_a   1.000
_cell.length_b   1.000
_cell.length_c   1.000
_cell.angle_alpha   90.00
_cell.angle_beta   90.00
_cell.angle_gamma   90.00
#
_symmetry.space_group_name_H-M   'P 1'
#
loop_
_entity.id
_entity.type
_entity.pdbx_description
1 polymer ?
#
loop_
_entity_poly.entity_id
_entity_poly.type
_entity_poly.pdbx_seq_one_letter_code
_entity_poly.pdbx_strand_id
1 'polypeptide(L)'
;MANEQAPQGVRQALVFGASGITGYALLKQLLVYPTPTTFSRVIGLTRRSLRTDIAQLPDDHRIELYSDLELTDREQTLFHLQHIPGIKETTHVFFAAYAGHGTDYQELKRVNCEILTNAVGTCEIVCPKMQFFTLQTGGKAYGVEFSDKVPYNPPLSESLPRIPEPYASNIFYYAQHDIMLRASAHKPWTFCEIRPDAIVGFVPQNNAMNIAQALGLFLSLYRSTEGEGSTVVFPGSESA
;
A
#
# COMPACT_ATOMS: atom_id res chain seq x y z
N MET A 1 9.27 -34.18 -8.36
CA MET A 1 9.18 -33.60 -9.71
C MET A 1 7.87 -32.85 -9.82
N ALA A 2 7.89 -31.54 -9.67
CA ALA A 2 6.84 -30.64 -10.12
C ALA A 2 7.56 -29.37 -10.59
N ASN A 3 8.00 -29.43 -11.83
CA ASN A 3 8.54 -28.28 -12.56
C ASN A 3 7.33 -27.49 -13.06
N GLU A 4 6.71 -26.69 -12.20
CA GLU A 4 5.84 -25.61 -12.68
C GLU A 4 6.73 -24.43 -13.00
N GLN A 5 7.34 -24.49 -14.18
CA GLN A 5 7.80 -23.29 -14.86
C GLN A 5 6.56 -22.40 -15.03
N ALA A 6 6.42 -21.43 -14.13
CA ALA A 6 5.58 -20.27 -14.38
C ALA A 6 5.91 -19.77 -15.80
N PRO A 7 4.90 -19.39 -16.60
CA PRO A 7 5.17 -18.96 -17.96
C PRO A 7 6.28 -17.90 -17.93
N GLN A 8 7.31 -18.07 -18.77
CA GLN A 8 8.22 -16.99 -19.17
C GLN A 8 7.43 -15.96 -20.01
N GLY A 9 6.36 -15.45 -19.41
CA GLY A 9 5.41 -14.52 -19.94
C GLY A 9 5.54 -13.24 -19.14
N VAL A 10 6.07 -12.25 -19.84
CA VAL A 10 6.17 -10.85 -19.45
C VAL A 10 4.95 -10.38 -18.63
N ARG A 11 5.08 -10.23 -17.30
CA ARG A 11 4.01 -9.71 -16.44
C ARG A 11 4.02 -8.17 -16.50
N GLN A 12 2.84 -7.57 -16.38
CA GLN A 12 2.67 -6.12 -16.16
C GLN A 12 2.10 -5.87 -14.76
N ALA A 13 2.75 -4.97 -14.02
CA ALA A 13 2.35 -4.54 -12.68
C ALA A 13 1.66 -3.17 -12.72
N LEU A 14 0.62 -3.01 -11.89
CA LEU A 14 -0.08 -1.76 -11.65
C LEU A 14 -0.06 -1.44 -10.15
N VAL A 15 0.52 -0.30 -9.76
CA VAL A 15 0.74 0.07 -8.35
C VAL A 15 -0.11 1.29 -7.99
N PHE A 16 -1.17 1.10 -7.20
CA PHE A 16 -1.93 2.21 -6.61
C PHE A 16 -1.22 2.73 -5.37
N GLY A 17 -1.06 4.05 -5.28
CA GLY A 17 -0.32 4.69 -4.18
C GLY A 17 1.18 4.66 -4.40
N ALA A 18 1.63 4.79 -5.66
CA ALA A 18 3.03 4.68 -6.06
C ALA A 18 3.97 5.73 -5.43
N SER A 19 3.43 6.85 -4.94
CA SER A 19 4.17 7.87 -4.19
C SER A 19 4.14 7.67 -2.67
N GLY A 20 3.54 6.59 -2.16
CA GLY A 20 3.57 6.22 -0.75
C GLY A 20 4.79 5.37 -0.40
N ILE A 21 5.09 5.19 0.88
CA ILE A 21 6.30 4.46 1.34
C ILE A 21 6.39 3.03 0.79
N THR A 22 5.29 2.29 0.78
CA THR A 22 5.24 0.95 0.16
C THR A 22 5.23 1.03 -1.36
N GLY A 23 4.38 1.88 -1.94
CA GLY A 23 4.25 1.98 -3.40
C GLY A 23 5.57 2.36 -4.07
N TYR A 24 6.32 3.28 -3.47
CA TYR A 24 7.64 3.67 -3.92
C TYR A 24 8.65 2.52 -3.88
N ALA A 25 8.65 1.74 -2.78
CA ALA A 25 9.48 0.55 -2.68
C ALA A 25 9.08 -0.51 -3.72
N LEU A 26 7.77 -0.70 -3.97
CA LEU A 26 7.25 -1.61 -4.99
C LEU A 26 7.75 -1.24 -6.39
N LEU A 27 7.71 0.05 -6.77
CA LEU A 27 8.24 0.49 -8.07
C LEU A 27 9.67 0.01 -8.32
N LYS A 28 10.51 0.00 -7.28
CA LYS A 28 11.91 -0.44 -7.35
C LYS A 28 12.04 -1.96 -7.29
N GLN A 29 11.32 -2.62 -6.39
CA GLN A 29 11.46 -4.06 -6.17
C GLN A 29 10.89 -4.87 -7.33
N LEU A 30 9.83 -4.38 -8.00
CA LEU A 30 9.26 -5.04 -9.17
C LEU A 30 10.22 -5.08 -10.38
N LEU A 31 11.29 -4.28 -10.37
CA LEU A 31 12.34 -4.33 -11.38
C LEU A 31 13.34 -5.47 -11.21
N VAL A 32 13.41 -6.06 -10.01
CA VAL A 32 14.47 -7.01 -9.63
C VAL A 32 13.95 -8.31 -9.03
N TYR A 33 12.77 -8.30 -8.40
CA TYR A 33 12.20 -9.45 -7.70
C TYR A 33 10.95 -10.00 -8.40
N PRO A 34 10.75 -11.34 -8.42
CA PRO A 34 11.71 -12.39 -8.05
C PRO A 34 12.92 -12.47 -8.98
N THR A 35 12.78 -12.01 -10.22
CA THR A 35 13.87 -11.85 -11.18
C THR A 35 13.71 -10.54 -11.95
N PRO A 36 14.78 -9.98 -12.53
CA PRO A 36 14.69 -8.78 -13.35
C PRO A 36 13.79 -8.88 -14.58
N THR A 37 13.41 -10.08 -14.99
CA THR A 37 12.54 -10.32 -16.16
C THR A 37 11.11 -10.68 -15.78
N THR A 38 10.78 -10.68 -14.47
CA THR A 38 9.43 -11.03 -14.02
C THR A 38 8.41 -10.04 -14.56
N PHE A 39 8.67 -8.74 -14.39
CA PHE A 39 7.84 -7.66 -14.91
C PHE A 39 8.57 -6.92 -16.03
N SER A 40 7.94 -6.83 -17.20
CA SER A 40 8.44 -5.95 -18.27
C SER A 40 8.01 -4.51 -18.11
N ARG A 41 7.00 -4.26 -17.27
CA ARG A 41 6.35 -2.96 -17.16
C ARG A 41 5.72 -2.79 -15.80
N VAL A 42 5.97 -1.64 -15.21
CA VAL A 42 5.54 -1.24 -13.86
C VAL A 42 4.87 0.12 -13.97
N ILE A 43 3.55 0.12 -13.89
CA ILE A 43 2.71 1.31 -13.98
C ILE A 43 2.43 1.81 -12.56
N GLY A 44 2.97 2.96 -12.18
CA GLY A 44 2.71 3.61 -10.90
C GLY A 44 1.60 4.65 -11.02
N LEU A 45 0.60 4.54 -10.16
CA LEU A 45 -0.52 5.48 -10.09
C LEU A 45 -0.41 6.35 -8.84
N THR A 46 -0.53 7.67 -9.04
CA THR A 46 -0.43 8.67 -7.99
C THR A 46 -1.57 9.68 -8.10
N ARG A 47 -2.02 10.24 -6.97
CA ARG A 47 -2.93 11.39 -6.99
C ARG A 47 -2.17 12.69 -7.25
N ARG A 48 -1.03 12.87 -6.61
CA ARG A 48 -0.16 14.05 -6.78
C ARG A 48 1.04 13.65 -7.63
N SER A 49 1.39 14.50 -8.60
CA SER A 49 2.51 14.24 -9.49
C SER A 49 3.80 13.92 -8.72
N LEU A 50 4.35 12.74 -8.99
CA LEU A 50 5.64 12.31 -8.48
C LEU A 50 6.72 12.91 -9.38
N ARG A 51 7.21 14.08 -8.99
CA ARG A 51 8.28 14.80 -9.69
C ARG A 51 9.52 13.90 -9.86
N THR A 52 9.89 13.60 -11.10
CA THR A 52 10.95 12.65 -11.44
C THR A 52 12.32 13.08 -10.94
N ASP A 53 12.59 14.40 -10.89
CA ASP A 53 13.85 14.97 -10.39
C ASP A 53 14.07 14.76 -8.89
N ILE A 54 12.99 14.61 -8.11
CA ILE A 54 13.06 14.31 -6.67
C ILE A 54 12.74 12.85 -6.36
N ALA A 55 12.11 12.12 -7.28
CA ALA A 55 11.64 10.76 -7.04
C ALA A 55 12.79 9.77 -6.79
N GLN A 56 14.03 10.05 -7.22
CA GLN A 56 15.17 9.15 -7.05
C GLN A 56 14.85 7.70 -7.49
N LEU A 57 13.96 7.54 -8.47
CA LEU A 57 13.65 6.25 -9.06
C LEU A 57 14.80 5.84 -9.99
N PRO A 58 15.06 4.53 -10.15
CA PRO A 58 16.00 4.05 -11.15
C PRO A 58 15.61 4.57 -12.55
N ASP A 59 16.61 4.93 -13.35
CA ASP A 59 16.42 5.22 -14.77
C ASP A 59 16.19 3.90 -15.52
N ASP A 60 14.96 3.39 -15.46
CA ASP A 60 14.54 2.13 -16.06
C ASP A 60 13.25 2.37 -16.86
N HIS A 61 13.33 2.16 -18.17
CA HIS A 61 12.24 2.34 -19.13
C HIS A 61 10.95 1.55 -18.81
N ARG A 62 11.04 0.56 -17.92
CA ARG A 62 9.88 -0.24 -17.51
C ARG A 62 8.97 0.50 -16.52
N ILE A 63 9.46 1.54 -15.83
CA ILE A 63 8.66 2.34 -14.90
C ILE A 63 7.94 3.44 -15.68
N GLU A 64 6.62 3.47 -15.56
CA GLU A 64 5.79 4.57 -16.06
C GLU A 64 4.91 5.11 -14.93
N LEU A 65 4.82 6.42 -14.82
CA LEU A 65 4.04 7.09 -13.77
C LEU A 65 2.88 7.85 -14.39
N TYR A 66 1.69 7.64 -13.82
CA TYR A 66 0.47 8.36 -14.17
C TYR A 66 -0.03 9.08 -12.91
N SER A 67 -0.17 10.40 -12.99
CA SER A 67 -0.62 11.27 -11.89
C SER A 67 -2.09 11.63 -11.99
N ASP A 68 -2.59 12.41 -11.03
CA ASP A 68 -3.94 12.99 -11.05
C ASP A 68 -5.08 11.96 -10.99
N LEU A 69 -4.77 10.74 -10.54
CA LEU A 69 -5.78 9.73 -10.25
C LEU A 69 -6.57 10.11 -9.00
N GLU A 70 -7.86 10.42 -9.18
CA GLU A 70 -8.81 10.54 -8.08
C GLU A 70 -9.58 9.24 -7.88
N LEU A 71 -9.34 8.57 -6.75
CA LEU A 71 -9.94 7.27 -6.42
C LEU A 71 -11.30 7.41 -5.73
N THR A 72 -11.64 8.58 -5.19
CA THR A 72 -12.97 8.81 -4.60
C THR A 72 -14.04 9.05 -5.66
N ASP A 73 -13.67 9.18 -6.93
CA ASP A 73 -14.58 9.32 -8.06
C ASP A 73 -14.42 8.13 -9.01
N ARG A 74 -15.46 7.30 -9.10
CA ARG A 74 -15.46 6.09 -9.91
C ARG A 74 -15.34 6.37 -11.41
N GLU A 75 -16.01 7.41 -11.91
CA GLU A 75 -16.00 7.74 -13.33
C GLU A 75 -14.64 8.29 -13.74
N GLN A 76 -14.04 9.14 -12.90
CA GLN A 76 -12.67 9.63 -13.12
C GLN A 76 -11.64 8.51 -12.98
N THR A 77 -11.79 7.59 -12.02
CA THR A 77 -10.93 6.41 -11.89
C THR A 77 -10.97 5.58 -13.19
N LEU A 78 -12.17 5.26 -13.68
CA LEU A 78 -12.35 4.52 -14.93
C LEU A 78 -11.77 5.27 -16.12
N PHE A 79 -12.08 6.56 -16.24
CA PHE A 79 -11.59 7.41 -17.31
C PHE A 79 -10.06 7.45 -17.33
N HIS A 80 -9.42 7.62 -16.17
CA HIS A 80 -7.97 7.71 -16.11
C HIS A 80 -7.32 6.38 -16.49
N LEU A 81 -7.79 5.27 -15.91
CA LEU A 81 -7.19 3.96 -16.16
C LEU A 81 -7.39 3.47 -17.59
N GLN A 82 -8.56 3.69 -18.21
CA GLN A 82 -8.82 3.23 -19.59
C GLN A 82 -7.93 3.94 -20.63
N HIS A 83 -7.42 5.14 -20.31
CA HIS A 83 -6.53 5.91 -21.20
C HIS A 83 -5.06 5.55 -21.04
N ILE A 84 -4.70 4.68 -20.08
CA ILE A 84 -3.32 4.20 -19.94
C ILE A 84 -3.02 3.22 -21.09
N PRO A 85 -2.04 3.51 -21.97
CA PRO A 85 -1.71 2.62 -23.08
C PRO A 85 -1.35 1.23 -22.56
N GLY A 86 -1.96 0.18 -23.14
CA GLY A 86 -1.68 -1.20 -22.76
C GLY A 86 -2.18 -1.61 -21.36
N ILE A 87 -3.07 -0.83 -20.71
CA ILE A 87 -3.62 -1.18 -19.38
C ILE A 87 -4.23 -2.59 -19.33
N LYS A 88 -4.80 -3.04 -20.45
CA LYS A 88 -5.39 -4.38 -20.62
C LYS A 88 -4.42 -5.54 -20.41
N GLU A 89 -3.11 -5.28 -20.49
CA GLU A 89 -2.04 -6.25 -20.29
C GLU A 89 -1.68 -6.45 -18.82
N THR A 90 -2.28 -5.66 -17.91
CA THR A 90 -2.04 -5.74 -16.47
C THR A 90 -2.41 -7.12 -15.94
N THR A 91 -1.46 -7.75 -15.24
CA THR A 91 -1.63 -9.07 -14.64
C THR A 91 -1.63 -9.01 -13.11
N HIS A 92 -0.84 -8.11 -12.53
CA HIS A 92 -0.69 -7.99 -11.08
C HIS A 92 -0.99 -6.55 -10.65
N VAL A 93 -1.89 -6.40 -9.69
CA VAL A 93 -2.26 -5.12 -9.10
C VAL A 93 -1.74 -5.07 -7.67
N PHE A 94 -1.09 -3.98 -7.30
CA PHE A 94 -0.60 -3.72 -5.95
C PHE A 94 -1.32 -2.49 -5.38
N PHE A 95 -2.19 -2.70 -4.40
CA PHE A 95 -2.94 -1.63 -3.76
C PHE A 95 -2.31 -1.22 -2.43
N ALA A 96 -1.57 -0.11 -2.46
CA ALA A 96 -0.94 0.52 -1.30
C ALA A 96 -1.44 1.96 -1.09
N ALA A 97 -2.64 2.28 -1.58
CA ALA A 97 -3.28 3.57 -1.41
C ALA A 97 -4.07 3.64 -0.10
N TYR A 98 -4.09 4.83 0.49
CA TYR A 98 -4.79 5.15 1.74
C TYR A 98 -5.31 6.58 1.66
N ALA A 99 -6.51 6.83 2.20
CA ALA A 99 -7.13 8.15 2.22
C ALA A 99 -7.62 8.53 3.63
N GLY A 100 -7.57 9.84 3.91
CA GLY A 100 -8.04 10.41 5.17
C GLY A 100 -6.98 10.44 6.28
N HIS A 101 -7.24 11.26 7.29
CA HIS A 101 -6.48 11.36 8.53
C HIS A 101 -7.46 11.78 9.65
N GLY A 102 -7.13 11.49 10.91
CA GLY A 102 -7.93 11.91 12.06
C GLY A 102 -8.57 10.73 12.81
N THR A 103 -9.57 11.05 13.64
CA THR A 103 -10.16 10.13 14.61
C THR A 103 -11.61 9.73 14.29
N ASP A 104 -12.15 10.15 13.15
CA ASP A 104 -13.47 9.72 12.69
C ASP A 104 -13.36 8.36 11.97
N TYR A 105 -13.61 7.29 12.72
CA TYR A 105 -13.55 5.93 12.20
C TYR A 105 -14.56 5.65 11.09
N GLN A 106 -15.72 6.30 11.09
CA GLN A 106 -16.75 6.07 10.06
C GLN A 106 -16.35 6.72 8.74
N GLU A 107 -15.84 7.95 8.78
CA GLU A 107 -15.34 8.61 7.58
C GLU A 107 -14.11 7.89 7.01
N LEU A 108 -13.16 7.51 7.88
CA LEU A 108 -12.01 6.70 7.47
C LEU A 108 -12.43 5.39 6.81
N LYS A 109 -13.43 4.70 7.38
CA LYS A 109 -13.98 3.48 6.81
C LYS A 109 -14.65 3.73 5.47
N ARG A 110 -15.49 4.76 5.37
CA ARG A 110 -16.21 5.14 4.14
C ARG A 110 -15.22 5.40 3.00
N VAL A 111 -14.28 6.33 3.21
CA VAL A 111 -13.35 6.75 2.15
C VAL A 111 -12.39 5.61 1.73
N ASN A 112 -11.87 4.82 2.68
CA ASN A 112 -10.94 3.73 2.34
C ASN A 112 -11.63 2.52 1.69
N CYS A 113 -12.91 2.29 1.98
CA CYS A 113 -13.71 1.29 1.27
C CYS A 113 -14.07 1.77 -0.16
N GLU A 114 -14.38 3.06 -0.31
CA GLU A 114 -14.72 3.68 -1.59
C GLU A 114 -13.54 3.61 -2.58
N ILE A 115 -12.34 4.07 -2.18
CA ILE A 115 -11.16 4.04 -3.07
C ILE A 115 -10.78 2.62 -3.50
N LEU A 116 -10.95 1.62 -2.61
CA LEU A 116 -10.67 0.22 -2.92
C LEU A 116 -11.71 -0.34 -3.89
N THR A 117 -13.00 -0.06 -3.64
CA THR A 117 -14.10 -0.50 -4.49
C THR A 117 -13.97 0.06 -5.90
N ASN A 118 -13.61 1.34 -6.01
CA ASN A 118 -13.38 1.99 -7.30
C ASN A 118 -12.16 1.41 -8.02
N ALA A 119 -11.07 1.16 -7.30
CA ALA A 119 -9.87 0.56 -7.89
C ALA A 119 -10.13 -0.86 -8.41
N VAL A 120 -10.61 -1.78 -7.56
CA VAL A 120 -10.86 -3.17 -7.97
C VAL A 120 -11.92 -3.25 -9.07
N GLY A 121 -13.03 -2.52 -8.92
CA GLY A 121 -14.12 -2.51 -9.91
C GLY A 121 -13.69 -1.94 -11.25
N THR A 122 -12.80 -0.94 -11.27
CA THR A 122 -12.22 -0.42 -12.52
C THR A 122 -11.25 -1.42 -13.14
N CYS A 123 -10.37 -2.03 -12.35
CA CYS A 123 -9.45 -3.06 -12.83
C CYS A 123 -10.20 -4.24 -13.46
N GLU A 124 -11.35 -4.65 -12.92
CA GLU A 124 -12.18 -5.70 -13.54
C GLU A 124 -12.68 -5.33 -14.94
N ILE A 125 -12.89 -4.05 -15.21
CA ILE A 125 -13.36 -3.55 -16.52
C ILE A 125 -12.18 -3.45 -17.50
N VAL A 126 -11.07 -2.85 -17.08
CA VAL A 126 -10.00 -2.44 -18.00
C VAL A 126 -8.80 -3.39 -18.04
N CYS A 127 -8.67 -4.30 -17.09
CA CYS A 127 -7.57 -5.26 -16.97
C CYS A 127 -8.07 -6.71 -17.13
N PRO A 128 -8.54 -7.13 -18.33
CA PRO A 128 -9.07 -8.48 -18.53
C PRO A 128 -8.04 -9.61 -18.31
N LYS A 129 -6.74 -9.29 -18.28
CA LYS A 129 -5.65 -10.24 -17.99
C LYS A 129 -5.22 -10.23 -16.52
N MET A 130 -5.92 -9.52 -15.64
CA MET A 130 -5.62 -9.50 -14.21
C MET A 130 -5.67 -10.92 -13.65
N GLN A 131 -4.64 -11.29 -12.90
CA GLN A 131 -4.45 -12.60 -12.26
C GLN A 131 -4.37 -12.46 -10.74
N PHE A 132 -3.80 -11.34 -10.26
CA PHE A 132 -3.53 -11.16 -8.84
C PHE A 132 -3.73 -9.71 -8.40
N PHE A 133 -4.29 -9.53 -7.20
CA PHE A 133 -4.47 -8.23 -6.56
C PHE A 133 -3.95 -8.27 -5.12
N THR A 134 -3.01 -7.41 -4.73
CA THR A 134 -2.57 -7.30 -3.33
C THR A 134 -3.28 -6.15 -2.65
N LEU A 135 -3.85 -6.38 -1.48
CA LEU A 135 -4.38 -5.35 -0.59
C LEU A 135 -3.42 -5.17 0.59
N GLN A 136 -2.82 -3.98 0.74
CA GLN A 136 -2.08 -3.66 1.96
C GLN A 136 -3.04 -3.08 3.02
N THR A 137 -3.09 -3.73 4.18
CA THR A 137 -3.76 -3.23 5.40
C THR A 137 -2.70 -2.94 6.47
N GLY A 138 -2.72 -3.60 7.62
CA GLY A 138 -1.69 -3.47 8.64
C GLY A 138 -2.04 -4.09 9.99
N GLY A 139 -1.13 -3.90 10.96
CA GLY A 139 -1.20 -4.47 12.30
C GLY A 139 -2.46 -4.15 13.11
N LYS A 140 -3.20 -3.08 12.76
CA LYS A 140 -4.48 -2.77 13.43
C LYS A 140 -5.53 -3.88 13.26
N ALA A 141 -5.38 -4.75 12.25
CA ALA A 141 -6.21 -5.95 12.11
C ALA A 141 -6.14 -6.89 13.32
N TYR A 142 -5.07 -6.81 14.10
CA TYR A 142 -4.85 -7.60 15.31
C TYR A 142 -5.16 -6.85 16.61
N GLY A 143 -5.64 -5.60 16.54
CA GLY A 143 -6.02 -4.82 17.71
C GLY A 143 -4.97 -3.85 18.25
N VAL A 144 -3.86 -3.61 17.54
CA VAL A 144 -2.79 -2.68 17.98
C VAL A 144 -3.35 -1.32 18.42
N GLU A 145 -4.30 -0.76 17.67
CA GLU A 145 -4.94 0.54 17.95
C GLU A 145 -5.79 0.56 19.24
N PHE A 146 -6.24 -0.60 19.69
CA PHE A 146 -7.08 -0.76 20.88
C PHE A 146 -6.45 -1.75 21.87
N SER A 147 -5.11 -1.83 21.90
CA SER A 147 -4.36 -2.84 22.66
C SER A 147 -4.60 -2.78 24.17
N ASP A 148 -5.06 -1.63 24.69
CA ASP A 148 -5.49 -1.45 26.09
C ASP A 148 -6.97 -1.83 26.34
N LYS A 149 -7.74 -2.11 25.28
CA LYS A 149 -9.17 -2.41 25.34
C LYS A 149 -9.54 -3.81 24.87
N VAL A 150 -8.72 -4.44 24.03
CA VAL A 150 -8.96 -5.78 23.48
C VAL A 150 -7.79 -6.72 23.76
N PRO A 151 -7.99 -8.05 23.78
CA PRO A 151 -6.88 -8.99 23.93
C PRO A 151 -5.82 -8.77 22.83
N TYR A 152 -4.59 -8.46 23.25
CA TYR A 152 -3.46 -8.23 22.37
C TYR A 152 -2.25 -9.00 22.90
N ASN A 153 -2.00 -10.18 22.31
CA ASN A 153 -0.99 -11.13 22.79
C ASN A 153 -0.07 -11.54 21.62
N PRO A 154 1.05 -10.82 21.40
CA PRO A 154 2.06 -11.26 20.44
C PRO A 154 2.74 -12.57 20.90
N PRO A 155 3.24 -13.42 19.97
CA PRO A 155 3.28 -13.21 18.52
C PRO A 155 1.90 -13.31 17.86
N LEU A 156 1.64 -12.38 16.94
CA LEU A 156 0.36 -12.29 16.22
C LEU A 156 0.35 -13.28 15.06
N SER A 157 -0.84 -13.81 14.71
CA SER A 157 -1.04 -14.77 13.61
C SER A 157 -2.23 -14.35 12.75
N GLU A 158 -2.14 -14.55 11.44
CA GLU A 158 -3.24 -14.32 10.47
C GLU A 158 -4.47 -15.18 10.76
N SER A 159 -4.31 -16.29 11.48
CA SER A 159 -5.42 -17.16 11.90
C SER A 159 -6.22 -16.61 13.08
N LEU A 160 -5.77 -15.50 13.70
CA LEU A 160 -6.52 -14.86 14.78
C LEU A 160 -7.85 -14.33 14.26
N PRO A 161 -8.93 -14.43 15.08
CA PRO A 161 -10.19 -13.82 14.72
C PRO A 161 -10.07 -12.29 14.68
N ARG A 162 -11.07 -11.63 14.07
CA ARG A 162 -11.24 -10.17 14.24
C ARG A 162 -11.34 -9.85 15.73
N ILE A 163 -10.88 -8.65 16.11
CA ILE A 163 -11.04 -8.15 17.47
C ILE A 163 -12.54 -8.05 17.83
N PRO A 164 -12.91 -8.05 19.12
CA PRO A 164 -14.31 -7.97 19.54
C PRO A 164 -14.94 -6.59 19.25
N GLU A 165 -16.25 -6.59 19.05
CA GLU A 165 -17.06 -5.36 19.03
C GLU A 165 -17.08 -4.68 20.42
N PRO A 166 -17.23 -3.34 20.49
CA PRO A 166 -17.49 -2.40 19.38
C PRO A 166 -16.23 -1.93 18.62
N TYR A 167 -15.04 -2.39 19.01
CA TYR A 167 -13.78 -1.91 18.43
C TYR A 167 -13.54 -2.43 17.02
N ALA A 168 -14.03 -3.64 16.72
CA ALA A 168 -13.93 -4.24 15.40
C ALA A 168 -14.51 -3.36 14.30
N SER A 169 -15.67 -2.74 14.56
CA SER A 169 -16.35 -1.85 13.63
C SER A 169 -15.55 -0.59 13.26
N ASN A 170 -14.57 -0.20 14.08
CA ASN A 170 -13.66 0.93 13.84
C ASN A 170 -12.44 0.55 12.99
N ILE A 171 -12.15 -0.74 12.83
CA ILE A 171 -11.06 -1.23 11.99
C ILE A 171 -11.57 -1.41 10.55
N PHE A 172 -11.36 -0.40 9.71
CA PHE A 172 -11.82 -0.44 8.32
C PHE A 172 -11.16 -1.53 7.46
N TYR A 173 -10.00 -2.07 7.88
CA TYR A 173 -9.31 -3.17 7.20
C TYR A 173 -10.21 -4.39 7.02
N TYR A 174 -11.08 -4.68 7.98
CA TYR A 174 -12.03 -5.79 7.89
C TYR A 174 -13.03 -5.58 6.76
N ALA A 175 -13.53 -4.35 6.60
CA ALA A 175 -14.45 -4.01 5.52
C ALA A 175 -13.75 -4.07 4.15
N GLN A 176 -12.49 -3.63 4.06
CA GLN A 176 -11.68 -3.77 2.85
C GLN A 176 -11.45 -5.24 2.47
N HIS A 177 -11.09 -6.08 3.44
CA HIS A 177 -10.94 -7.52 3.22
C HIS A 177 -12.26 -8.15 2.74
N ASP A 178 -13.39 -7.78 3.35
CA ASP A 178 -14.72 -8.26 2.94
C ASP A 178 -15.10 -7.82 1.51
N ILE A 179 -14.70 -6.62 1.10
CA ILE A 179 -14.85 -6.14 -0.29
C ILE A 179 -14.06 -7.06 -1.23
N MET A 180 -12.80 -7.37 -0.90
CA MET A 180 -11.95 -8.22 -1.75
C MET A 180 -12.46 -9.66 -1.83
N LEU A 181 -12.92 -10.26 -0.71
CA LEU A 181 -13.54 -11.58 -0.71
C LEU A 181 -14.73 -11.65 -1.66
N ARG A 182 -15.61 -10.63 -1.63
CA ARG A 182 -16.75 -10.57 -2.55
C ARG A 182 -16.32 -10.31 -3.99
N ALA A 183 -15.36 -9.41 -4.20
CA ALA A 183 -14.90 -9.03 -5.53
C ALA A 183 -14.22 -10.20 -6.25
N SER A 184 -13.38 -10.98 -5.56
CA SER A 184 -12.67 -12.12 -6.15
C SER A 184 -13.50 -13.40 -6.25
N ALA A 185 -14.70 -13.43 -5.65
CA ALA A 185 -15.55 -14.62 -5.66
C ALA A 185 -15.91 -15.02 -7.10
N HIS A 186 -15.60 -16.26 -7.46
CA HIS A 186 -15.86 -16.83 -8.79
C HIS A 186 -15.17 -16.07 -9.95
N LYS A 187 -14.07 -15.37 -9.68
CA LYS A 187 -13.27 -14.66 -10.68
C LYS A 187 -12.05 -15.48 -11.12
N PRO A 188 -11.47 -15.18 -12.30
CA PRO A 188 -10.23 -15.81 -12.77
C PRO A 188 -8.98 -15.26 -12.09
N TRP A 189 -9.13 -14.29 -11.17
CA TRP A 189 -8.05 -13.67 -10.42
C TRP A 189 -8.22 -13.90 -8.93
N THR A 190 -7.12 -13.85 -8.18
CA THR A 190 -7.10 -14.03 -6.72
C THR A 190 -6.49 -12.81 -6.03
N PHE A 191 -6.60 -12.74 -4.70
CA PHE A 191 -5.97 -11.68 -3.93
C PHE A 191 -5.25 -12.18 -2.70
N CYS A 192 -4.32 -11.38 -2.19
CA CYS A 192 -3.79 -11.53 -0.84
C CYS A 192 -3.90 -10.21 -0.07
N GLU A 193 -4.08 -10.33 1.24
CA GLU A 193 -3.96 -9.21 2.17
C GLU A 193 -2.56 -9.25 2.79
N ILE A 194 -1.87 -8.12 2.80
CA ILE A 194 -0.55 -7.97 3.43
C ILE A 194 -0.74 -7.03 4.64
N ARG A 195 -0.35 -7.50 5.83
CA ARG A 195 -0.55 -6.79 7.11
C ARG A 195 0.81 -6.36 7.72
N PRO A 196 1.48 -5.36 7.15
CA PRO A 196 2.72 -4.86 7.76
C PRO A 196 2.44 -4.23 9.14
N ASP A 197 3.42 -4.30 10.02
CA ASP A 197 3.48 -3.44 11.21
C ASP A 197 4.08 -2.07 10.83
N ALA A 198 4.78 -1.40 11.74
CA ALA A 198 5.52 -0.18 11.46
C ALA A 198 6.47 -0.37 10.26
N ILE A 199 6.23 0.41 9.20
CA ILE A 199 7.05 0.36 7.99
C ILE A 199 8.28 1.26 8.19
N VAL A 200 9.45 0.62 8.22
CA VAL A 200 10.75 1.30 8.15
C VAL A 200 11.17 1.38 6.69
N GLY A 201 11.12 2.57 6.10
CA GLY A 201 11.40 2.74 4.69
C GLY A 201 11.69 4.17 4.29
N PHE A 202 11.89 4.36 3.00
CA PHE A 202 12.22 5.65 2.41
C PHE A 202 11.25 5.97 1.29
N VAL A 203 10.82 7.23 1.25
CA VAL A 203 10.17 7.85 0.10
C VAL A 203 10.63 9.30 0.08
N PRO A 204 11.01 9.84 -1.08
CA PRO A 204 11.64 11.16 -1.15
C PRO A 204 10.67 12.33 -0.89
N GLN A 205 9.36 12.08 -0.87
CA GLN A 205 8.37 13.05 -0.40
C GLN A 205 7.95 12.77 1.04
N ASN A 206 7.31 13.76 1.67
CA ASN A 206 6.75 13.58 2.99
C ASN A 206 5.68 12.48 3.01
N ASN A 207 5.81 11.52 3.94
CA ASN A 207 4.84 10.47 4.16
C ASN A 207 4.33 10.54 5.61
N ALA A 208 3.00 10.52 5.77
CA ALA A 208 2.36 10.70 7.08
C ALA A 208 2.73 9.61 8.11
N MET A 209 3.06 8.40 7.65
CA MET A 209 3.42 7.27 8.51
C MET A 209 4.80 6.71 8.15
N ASN A 210 5.85 7.50 8.43
CA ASN A 210 7.24 7.09 8.27
C ASN A 210 8.06 7.36 9.54
N ILE A 211 8.28 6.32 10.36
CA ILE A 211 9.03 6.43 11.61
C ILE A 211 10.50 6.80 11.37
N ALA A 212 11.12 6.28 10.31
CA ALA A 212 12.52 6.57 9.99
C ALA A 212 12.70 8.05 9.63
N GLN A 213 11.75 8.61 8.87
CA GLN A 213 11.75 10.03 8.55
C GLN A 213 11.57 10.90 9.79
N ALA A 214 10.60 10.57 10.66
CA ALA A 214 10.36 11.33 11.89
C ALA A 214 11.58 11.32 12.82
N LEU A 215 12.19 10.15 13.04
CA LEU A 215 13.41 10.02 13.84
C LEU A 215 14.59 10.75 13.20
N GLY A 216 14.78 10.63 11.88
CA GLY A 216 15.86 11.32 11.17
C GLY A 216 15.75 12.85 11.29
N LEU A 217 14.54 13.41 11.16
CA LEU A 217 14.29 14.84 11.35
C LEU A 217 14.52 15.27 12.80
N PHE A 218 13.99 14.52 13.77
CA PHE A 218 14.17 14.81 15.20
C PHE A 218 15.64 14.81 15.59
N LEU A 219 16.39 13.76 15.24
CA LEU A 219 17.81 13.63 15.58
C LEU A 219 18.67 14.69 14.88
N SER A 220 18.34 15.04 13.63
CA SER A 220 19.06 16.10 12.90
C SER A 220 18.83 17.48 13.52
N LEU A 221 17.58 17.78 13.93
CA LEU A 221 17.24 19.01 14.63
C LEU A 221 17.91 19.04 16.02
N TYR A 222 17.86 17.95 16.77
CA TYR A 222 18.47 17.87 18.09
C TYR A 222 19.98 18.13 18.03
N ARG A 223 20.68 17.49 17.07
CA ARG A 223 22.10 17.77 16.84
C ARG A 223 22.36 19.24 16.49
N SER A 224 21.48 19.87 15.72
CA SER A 224 21.67 21.27 15.30
C SER A 224 21.44 22.27 16.43
N THR A 225 20.60 21.94 17.41
CA THR A 225 20.33 22.81 18.58
C THR A 225 21.24 22.53 19.76
N GLU A 226 21.53 21.26 20.07
CA GLU A 226 22.29 20.84 21.25
C GLU A 226 23.78 20.58 20.97
N GLY A 227 24.17 20.51 19.70
CA GLY A 227 25.55 20.29 19.27
C GLY A 227 25.92 18.82 19.01
N GLU A 228 27.08 18.63 18.38
CA GLU A 228 27.60 17.30 18.09
C GLU A 228 28.05 16.58 19.37
N GLY A 229 27.68 15.30 19.49
CA GLY A 229 27.96 14.49 20.69
C GLY A 229 26.95 14.63 21.82
N SER A 230 25.87 15.39 21.63
CA SER A 230 24.76 15.51 22.59
C SER A 230 24.05 14.16 22.83
N THR A 231 23.71 13.86 24.08
CA THR A 231 22.91 12.66 24.43
C THR A 231 21.44 12.93 24.22
N VAL A 232 20.79 12.13 23.36
CA VAL A 232 19.35 12.24 23.11
C VAL A 232 18.58 11.38 24.11
N VAL A 233 17.67 11.99 24.87
CA VAL A 233 16.75 11.26 25.75
C VAL A 233 15.71 10.52 24.91
N PHE A 234 15.47 9.25 25.21
CA PHE A 234 14.48 8.44 24.49
C PHE A 234 13.06 9.02 24.69
N PRO A 235 12.35 9.42 23.62
CA PRO A 235 11.05 10.09 23.73
C PRO A 235 9.87 9.12 23.86
N GLY A 236 10.09 7.94 24.43
CA GLY A 236 9.05 6.91 24.63
C GLY A 236 8.54 6.84 26.07
N SER A 237 7.76 5.81 26.36
CA SER A 237 7.28 5.54 27.73
C SER A 237 8.44 5.24 28.68
N GLU A 238 8.33 5.66 29.94
CA GLU A 238 9.33 5.36 30.99
C GLU A 238 9.55 3.85 31.21
N SER A 239 8.59 3.02 30.83
CA SER A 239 8.64 1.56 30.96
C SER A 239 9.34 0.84 29.79
N ALA A 240 9.86 1.57 28.81
CA ALA A 240 10.50 1.02 27.62
C ALA A 240 11.99 0.70 27.82
#